data_AF-A0A843GXD9-F1
#
_entry.id   AF-A0A843GXD9-F1
#
_cell.length_a   1.000
_cell.length_b   1.000
_cell.length_c   1.000
_cell.angle_alpha   90.00
_cell.angle_beta   90.00
_cell.angle_gamma   90.00
#
_symmetry.space_group_name_H-M   'P 1'
#
loop_
_entity.id
_entity.type
_entity.pdbx_description
1 polymer ?
#
loop_
_entity_poly.entity_id
_entity_poly.type
_entity_poly.pdbx_seq_one_letter_code
_entity_poly.pdbx_strand_id
1 'polypeptide(L)'
;MNNYVIAPSSDIFLIKCPLEMDSRHQINFANATNQHNYFASLPKLEMDNATYMRKDERLYFEGSFDTCLTYNYCMYKNEGYSNKWFYAFVTDMRFESNNSCSCRLVTDVFQTWMFDYTLKPSFIERSHVPKLSDTIGAYTYPEGLETGEYKVYTHNAYADTYADCIVLGSTVAFDDPNCVVGNLIYISGTYNGMPSGCGYYRYSIASNQVYQAVQRLNQLGATDAIVAMFMFPSAWAPLQTPAGEIINRVEQSDTPAGSTYKIDRITSLDGYTPLNKKLLTSPFCYILMSNGVGTANTYRQEVWEIDENNKMTAYLDAVLCPGGSVKVYPFKYNGSNNNYDEGFTLGKYPEVSYPIDVYTNWQVQNGSNVFGTPMTATETGLIGNVINAGQNLIHGNVSELGGSLRGIWNTMQEQYRHSLIPPSVGGNINSGDVSTITGAMGLHIQRCGIKEEYARKIDAYFEMFGYKLCTVATPNITSRSNWNFIKTIEVNILGDIPEDDMQRLKDLFNGGFTVWHNPSTYLDYSQTNN
;
A
#
# COMPACT_ATOMS: atom_id res chain seq x y z
N MET A 1 -15.09 74.63 1.92
CA MET A 1 -14.72 73.21 1.81
C MET A 1 -13.97 73.07 0.50
N ASN A 2 -12.66 72.85 0.54
CA ASN A 2 -11.88 72.62 -0.68
C ASN A 2 -12.27 71.24 -1.22
N ASN A 3 -12.90 71.23 -2.41
CA ASN A 3 -13.06 70.02 -3.20
C ASN A 3 -11.67 69.57 -3.65
N TYR A 4 -11.10 68.59 -2.95
CA TYR A 4 -9.99 67.82 -3.49
C TYR A 4 -10.52 67.02 -4.68
N VAL A 5 -10.31 67.55 -5.89
CA VAL A 5 -10.40 66.76 -7.12
C VAL A 5 -9.19 65.83 -7.09
N ILE A 6 -9.41 64.56 -6.71
CA ILE A 6 -8.39 63.52 -6.89
C ILE A 6 -8.25 63.37 -8.41
N ALA A 7 -7.11 63.83 -8.96
CA ALA A 7 -6.79 63.55 -10.35
C ALA A 7 -6.75 62.02 -10.50
N PRO A 8 -7.50 61.42 -11.44
CA PRO A 8 -7.43 59.99 -11.63
C PRO A 8 -6.08 59.66 -12.26
N SER A 9 -5.13 59.18 -11.45
CA SER A 9 -3.96 58.45 -11.95
C SER A 9 -4.19 56.99 -11.61
N SER A 10 -4.26 56.14 -12.63
CA SER A 10 -4.24 54.69 -12.45
C SER A 10 -3.10 54.15 -13.29
N ASP A 11 -2.33 53.25 -12.69
CA ASP A 11 -1.26 52.55 -13.37
C ASP A 11 -1.84 51.26 -13.92
N ILE A 12 -1.70 51.04 -15.22
CA ILE A 12 -2.29 49.89 -15.91
C ILE A 12 -1.25 49.24 -16.79
N PHE A 13 -0.99 47.95 -16.57
CA PHE A 13 -0.13 47.15 -17.41
C PHE A 13 -0.93 46.02 -18.07
N LEU A 14 -0.93 46.01 -19.39
CA LEU A 14 -1.38 44.88 -20.20
C LEU A 14 -0.21 43.90 -20.32
N ILE A 15 -0.37 42.66 -19.87
CA ILE A 15 0.73 41.70 -19.66
C ILE A 15 0.51 40.42 -20.46
N LYS A 16 1.59 39.92 -21.04
CA LYS A 16 1.64 38.58 -21.63
C LYS A 16 2.01 37.58 -20.54
N CYS A 17 1.00 36.92 -19.98
CA CYS A 17 1.09 36.07 -18.81
C CYS A 17 0.92 34.59 -19.18
N PRO A 18 1.64 33.66 -18.54
CA PRO A 18 1.40 32.23 -18.73
C PRO A 18 0.12 31.70 -18.07
N LEU A 19 -0.51 32.46 -17.16
CA LEU A 19 -1.74 32.04 -16.48
C LEU A 19 -2.93 32.02 -17.44
N GLU A 20 -3.79 31.02 -17.28
CA GLU A 20 -5.00 30.83 -18.06
C GLU A 20 -6.26 31.06 -17.22
N MET A 21 -7.34 31.49 -17.87
CA MET A 21 -8.59 31.87 -17.22
C MET A 21 -9.29 30.69 -16.52
N ASP A 22 -9.01 29.45 -16.92
CA ASP A 22 -9.56 28.25 -16.29
C ASP A 22 -9.09 28.07 -14.83
N SER A 23 -8.08 28.85 -14.42
CA SER A 23 -7.52 28.92 -13.07
C SER A 23 -7.07 27.57 -12.51
N ARG A 24 -6.80 26.56 -13.35
CA ARG A 24 -6.34 25.23 -12.88
C ARG A 24 -4.92 25.26 -12.35
N HIS A 25 -4.13 26.22 -12.81
CA HIS A 25 -2.75 26.42 -12.42
C HIS A 25 -2.53 27.87 -12.02
N GLN A 26 -2.13 28.08 -10.77
CA GLN A 26 -1.87 29.40 -10.19
C GLN A 26 -0.44 29.47 -9.66
N ILE A 27 0.10 30.68 -9.51
CA ILE A 27 1.46 30.89 -8.99
C ILE A 27 1.37 31.53 -7.61
N ASN A 28 2.05 30.94 -6.63
CA ASN A 28 2.17 31.47 -5.28
C ASN A 28 3.44 32.30 -5.11
N PHE A 29 3.36 33.32 -4.28
CA PHE A 29 4.46 34.23 -3.97
C PHE A 29 4.58 34.43 -2.47
N ALA A 30 5.80 34.64 -2.00
CA ALA A 30 6.06 34.85 -0.57
C ALA A 30 5.46 36.15 0.00
N ASN A 31 5.28 37.17 -0.85
CA ASN A 31 4.72 38.47 -0.46
C ASN A 31 4.27 39.27 -1.71
N ALA A 32 3.49 40.33 -1.49
CA ALA A 32 2.93 41.19 -2.53
C ALA A 32 4.01 41.88 -3.39
N THR A 33 5.16 42.21 -2.82
CA THR A 33 6.28 42.82 -3.56
C THR A 33 6.85 41.84 -4.59
N ASN A 34 7.07 40.58 -4.20
CA ASN A 34 7.56 39.54 -5.10
C ASN A 34 6.56 39.24 -6.21
N GLN A 35 5.26 39.22 -5.88
CA GLN A 35 4.18 39.08 -6.87
C GLN A 35 4.21 40.22 -7.89
N HIS A 36 4.22 41.48 -7.43
CA HIS A 36 4.28 42.65 -8.30
C HIS A 36 5.52 42.61 -9.20
N ASN A 37 6.70 42.38 -8.63
CA ASN A 37 7.96 42.34 -9.38
C ASN A 37 7.95 41.28 -10.47
N TYR A 38 7.36 40.11 -10.20
CA TYR A 38 7.21 39.06 -11.21
C TYR A 38 6.35 39.53 -12.38
N PHE A 39 5.10 39.96 -12.13
CA PHE A 39 4.20 40.37 -13.20
C PHE A 39 4.73 41.59 -13.96
N ALA A 40 5.34 42.55 -13.26
CA ALA A 40 5.94 43.73 -13.88
C ALA A 40 7.20 43.42 -14.73
N SER A 41 7.84 42.26 -14.53
CA SER A 41 8.99 41.82 -15.33
C SER A 41 8.60 41.13 -16.64
N LEU A 42 7.35 40.67 -16.75
CA LEU A 42 6.85 40.03 -17.97
C LEU A 42 6.69 41.07 -19.11
N PRO A 43 6.68 40.63 -20.38
CA PRO A 43 6.41 41.52 -21.51
C PRO A 43 5.08 42.25 -21.31
N LYS A 44 5.11 43.58 -21.34
CA LYS A 44 3.97 44.44 -21.01
C LYS A 44 3.83 45.65 -21.93
N LEU A 45 2.61 46.17 -22.03
CA LEU A 45 2.31 47.53 -22.46
C LEU A 45 1.86 48.32 -21.23
N GLU A 46 2.31 49.56 -21.13
CA GLU A 46 2.04 50.44 -20.00
C GLU A 46 1.18 51.62 -20.46
N MET A 47 0.18 51.96 -19.66
CA MET A 47 -0.65 53.14 -19.86
C MET A 47 -0.56 54.01 -18.62
N ASP A 48 0.04 55.19 -18.80
CA ASP A 48 0.23 56.19 -17.75
C ASP A 48 -1.01 57.10 -17.64
N ASN A 49 -1.33 57.54 -16.42
CA ASN A 49 -2.41 58.50 -16.14
C ASN A 49 -3.80 58.06 -16.63
N ALA A 50 -4.10 56.77 -16.50
CA ALA A 50 -5.42 56.26 -16.85
C ALA A 50 -6.51 56.77 -15.89
N THR A 51 -7.73 56.93 -16.41
CA THR A 51 -8.90 57.18 -15.57
C THR A 51 -9.14 56.02 -14.61
N TYR A 52 -9.79 56.29 -13.47
CA TYR A 52 -10.13 55.26 -12.48
C TYR A 52 -10.71 54.00 -13.13
N MET A 53 -10.08 52.86 -12.83
CA MET A 53 -10.51 51.55 -13.32
C MET A 53 -11.49 50.89 -12.37
N ARG A 54 -12.67 50.59 -12.90
CA ARG A 54 -13.69 49.80 -12.21
C ARG A 54 -13.40 48.31 -12.38
N LYS A 55 -13.70 47.55 -11.33
CA LYS A 55 -13.56 46.10 -11.32
C LYS A 55 -14.46 45.45 -12.38
N ASP A 56 -13.93 44.45 -13.09
CA ASP A 56 -14.62 43.65 -14.12
C ASP A 56 -15.27 44.46 -15.26
N GLU A 57 -14.86 45.72 -15.45
CA GLU A 57 -15.31 46.57 -16.56
C GLU A 57 -14.38 46.49 -17.79
N ARG A 58 -14.79 47.17 -18.87
CA ARG A 58 -13.97 47.31 -20.07
C ARG A 58 -12.92 48.40 -19.88
N LEU A 59 -11.67 48.05 -20.14
CA LEU A 59 -10.55 48.97 -20.23
C LEU A 59 -10.39 49.41 -21.69
N TYR A 60 -10.29 50.72 -21.92
CA TYR A 60 -9.85 51.27 -23.19
C TYR A 60 -8.35 51.49 -23.13
N PHE A 61 -7.62 50.89 -24.06
CA PHE A 61 -6.17 50.96 -24.10
C PHE A 61 -5.73 51.66 -25.39
N GLU A 62 -4.79 52.59 -25.26
CA GLU A 62 -4.21 53.30 -26.40
C GLU A 62 -3.13 52.43 -27.04
N GLY A 63 -3.39 51.95 -28.25
CA GLY A 63 -2.47 51.07 -28.97
C GLY A 63 -3.09 50.46 -30.22
N SER A 64 -2.21 49.99 -31.12
CA SER A 64 -2.65 49.20 -32.26
C SER A 64 -3.28 47.90 -31.78
N PHE A 65 -4.45 47.57 -32.34
CA PHE A 65 -5.19 46.37 -32.00
C PHE A 65 -4.36 45.09 -32.19
N ASP A 66 -3.55 45.01 -33.24
CA ASP A 66 -2.69 43.84 -33.52
C ASP A 66 -1.67 43.60 -32.41
N THR A 67 -1.16 44.68 -31.81
CA THR A 67 -0.23 44.60 -30.68
C THR A 67 -0.98 44.18 -29.41
N CYS A 68 -2.11 44.83 -29.12
CA CYS A 68 -2.93 44.52 -27.94
C CYS A 68 -3.31 43.03 -27.90
N LEU A 69 -3.66 42.43 -29.06
CA LEU A 69 -4.18 41.07 -29.16
C LEU A 69 -3.23 39.99 -28.62
N THR A 70 -1.94 40.30 -28.49
CA THR A 70 -0.92 39.37 -28.00
C THR A 70 -0.86 39.24 -26.47
N TYR A 71 -1.60 40.07 -25.74
CA TYR A 71 -1.64 40.13 -24.28
C TYR A 71 -2.95 39.55 -23.74
N ASN A 72 -2.86 38.77 -22.66
CA ASN A 72 -3.97 37.98 -22.12
C ASN A 72 -4.28 38.31 -20.64
N TYR A 73 -3.53 39.23 -20.04
CA TYR A 73 -3.63 39.55 -18.62
C TYR A 73 -3.49 41.06 -18.40
N CYS A 74 -4.02 41.55 -17.29
CA CYS A 74 -3.94 42.94 -16.90
C CYS A 74 -3.64 43.02 -15.40
N MET A 75 -2.71 43.90 -15.02
CA MET A 75 -2.60 44.35 -13.64
C MET A 75 -2.80 45.86 -13.57
N TYR A 76 -3.54 46.31 -12.56
CA TYR A 76 -3.80 47.73 -12.40
C TYR A 76 -3.86 48.14 -10.92
N LYS A 77 -3.57 49.42 -10.68
CA LYS A 77 -3.67 50.08 -9.37
C LYS A 77 -4.33 51.43 -9.58
N ASN A 78 -5.37 51.69 -8.82
CA ASN A 78 -6.05 52.99 -8.81
C ASN A 78 -5.34 53.91 -7.80
N GLU A 79 -4.33 54.64 -8.27
CA GLU A 79 -3.61 55.59 -7.42
C GLU A 79 -4.57 56.69 -6.92
N GLY A 80 -4.34 57.15 -5.69
CA GLY A 80 -5.25 58.07 -5.00
C GLY A 80 -6.38 57.40 -4.19
N TYR A 81 -6.64 56.09 -4.39
CA TYR A 81 -7.62 55.34 -3.59
C TYR A 81 -7.00 54.21 -2.77
N SER A 82 -6.11 53.43 -3.36
CA SER A 82 -5.44 52.31 -2.68
C SER A 82 -4.10 51.98 -3.35
N ASN A 83 -3.16 51.46 -2.55
CA ASN A 83 -1.90 50.94 -3.04
C ASN A 83 -1.98 49.45 -3.44
N LYS A 84 -3.18 48.86 -3.41
CA LYS A 84 -3.40 47.45 -3.78
C LYS A 84 -3.39 47.28 -5.30
N TRP A 85 -2.62 46.30 -5.76
CA TRP A 85 -2.65 45.82 -7.14
C TRP A 85 -3.80 44.83 -7.32
N PHE A 86 -4.55 45.01 -8.40
CA PHE A 86 -5.56 44.07 -8.89
C PHE A 86 -5.03 43.35 -10.11
N TYR A 87 -5.33 42.05 -10.21
CA TYR A 87 -4.91 41.20 -11.30
C TYR A 87 -6.14 40.61 -11.99
N ALA A 88 -6.18 40.64 -13.32
CA ALA A 88 -7.34 40.24 -14.09
C ALA A 88 -6.95 39.59 -15.42
N PHE A 89 -7.72 38.58 -15.82
CA PHE A 89 -7.64 37.99 -17.15
C PHE A 89 -8.32 38.88 -18.19
N VAL A 90 -7.74 38.97 -19.39
CA VAL A 90 -8.38 39.58 -20.56
C VAL A 90 -9.24 38.53 -21.25
N THR A 91 -10.55 38.75 -21.29
CA THR A 91 -11.53 37.77 -21.80
C THR A 91 -12.00 38.04 -23.22
N ASP A 92 -12.02 39.30 -23.62
CA ASP A 92 -12.44 39.76 -24.94
C ASP A 92 -11.62 40.99 -25.29
N MET A 93 -11.20 41.10 -26.54
CA MET A 93 -10.50 42.26 -27.06
C MET A 93 -11.15 42.72 -28.37
N ARG A 94 -11.52 44.00 -28.44
CA ARG A 94 -12.21 44.58 -29.59
C ARG A 94 -11.45 45.75 -30.18
N PHE A 95 -11.53 45.85 -31.49
CA PHE A 95 -11.07 47.00 -32.24
C PHE A 95 -12.06 48.15 -32.07
N GLU A 96 -11.57 49.32 -31.63
CA GLU A 96 -12.38 50.54 -31.55
C GLU A 96 -11.93 51.54 -32.63
N SER A 97 -10.61 51.73 -32.77
CA SER A 97 -10.02 52.56 -33.83
C SER A 97 -8.59 52.10 -34.14
N ASN A 98 -7.96 52.70 -35.17
CA ASN A 98 -6.59 52.35 -35.56
C ASN A 98 -5.55 52.47 -34.42
N ASN A 99 -5.83 53.25 -33.38
CA ASN A 99 -4.94 53.43 -32.23
C ASN A 99 -5.64 53.20 -30.88
N SER A 100 -6.78 52.48 -30.87
CA SER A 100 -7.47 52.14 -29.63
C SER A 100 -8.12 50.76 -29.70
N CYS A 101 -7.89 50.00 -28.64
CA CYS A 101 -8.47 48.68 -28.43
C CYS A 101 -9.25 48.71 -27.10
N SER A 102 -10.39 48.00 -27.01
CA SER A 102 -11.09 47.79 -25.75
C SER A 102 -10.91 46.36 -25.28
N CYS A 103 -10.62 46.14 -24.00
CA CYS A 103 -10.44 44.82 -23.42
C CYS A 103 -11.36 44.62 -22.22
N ARG A 104 -12.03 43.47 -22.17
CA ARG A 104 -12.90 43.10 -21.05
C ARG A 104 -12.12 42.30 -20.03
N LEU A 105 -12.12 42.78 -18.79
CA LEU A 105 -11.38 42.16 -17.69
C LEU A 105 -12.27 41.27 -16.83
N VAL A 106 -11.71 40.18 -16.31
CA VAL A 106 -12.29 39.37 -15.23
C VAL A 106 -11.23 39.15 -14.17
N THR A 107 -11.54 39.54 -12.94
CA THR A 107 -10.61 39.47 -11.80
C THR A 107 -10.10 38.05 -11.57
N ASP A 108 -8.77 37.88 -11.51
CA ASP A 108 -8.14 36.68 -10.96
C ASP A 108 -8.23 36.77 -9.44
N VAL A 109 -9.18 36.02 -8.87
CA VAL A 109 -9.47 36.03 -7.43
C VAL A 109 -8.34 35.42 -6.60
N PHE A 110 -7.54 34.52 -7.17
CA PHE A 110 -6.41 33.95 -6.45
C PHE A 110 -5.29 34.98 -6.35
N GLN A 111 -4.83 35.53 -7.49
CA GLN A 111 -3.73 36.50 -7.50
C GLN A 111 -4.09 37.79 -6.76
N THR A 112 -5.32 38.31 -6.93
CA THR A 112 -5.75 39.56 -6.31
C THR A 112 -5.87 39.47 -4.79
N TRP A 113 -6.28 38.31 -4.27
CA TRP A 113 -6.60 38.14 -2.85
C TRP A 113 -5.65 37.21 -2.10
N MET A 114 -4.58 36.73 -2.72
CA MET A 114 -3.65 35.72 -2.17
C MET A 114 -3.14 36.01 -0.76
N PHE A 115 -3.04 37.29 -0.39
CA PHE A 115 -2.52 37.75 0.91
C PHE A 115 -3.60 38.25 1.86
N ASP A 116 -4.88 38.26 1.45
CA ASP A 116 -5.99 38.88 2.16
C ASP A 116 -6.99 37.88 2.73
N TYR A 117 -6.70 36.58 2.61
CA TYR A 117 -7.47 35.52 3.25
C TYR A 117 -6.64 34.62 4.14
N THR A 118 -7.32 33.97 5.07
CA THR A 118 -6.81 32.89 5.90
C THR A 118 -7.69 31.66 5.71
N LEU A 119 -7.06 30.54 5.37
CA LEU A 119 -7.71 29.24 5.30
C LEU A 119 -8.02 28.74 6.72
N LYS A 120 -9.24 28.23 6.90
CA LYS A 120 -9.69 27.61 8.15
C LYS A 120 -9.84 26.10 7.95
N PRO A 121 -9.96 25.31 9.05
CA PRO A 121 -10.22 23.88 8.95
C PRO A 121 -11.39 23.61 8.00
N SER A 122 -11.12 22.80 6.97
CA SER A 122 -12.03 22.52 5.86
C SER A 122 -11.93 21.04 5.50
N PHE A 123 -12.94 20.49 4.84
CA PHE A 123 -12.85 19.13 4.35
C PHE A 123 -11.93 19.07 3.12
N ILE A 124 -10.78 18.41 3.27
CA ILE A 124 -9.80 18.23 2.19
C ILE A 124 -10.09 16.90 1.49
N GLU A 125 -10.49 16.97 0.23
CA GLU A 125 -10.68 15.79 -0.60
C GLU A 125 -9.32 15.22 -1.02
N ARG A 126 -8.45 16.07 -1.58
CA ARG A 126 -7.16 15.65 -2.14
C ARG A 126 -6.12 16.75 -1.94
N SER A 127 -4.92 16.38 -1.50
CA SER A 127 -3.82 17.31 -1.30
C SER A 127 -2.48 16.60 -1.33
N HIS A 128 -1.44 17.35 -1.66
CA HIS A 128 -0.08 16.93 -1.35
C HIS A 128 0.17 16.97 0.15
N VAL A 129 0.83 15.93 0.64
CA VAL A 129 1.30 15.84 2.03
C VAL A 129 2.77 16.27 2.11
N PRO A 130 3.23 16.86 3.23
CA PRO A 130 4.64 17.15 3.44
C PRO A 130 5.47 15.87 3.32
N LYS A 131 6.64 15.95 2.67
CA LYS A 131 7.47 14.77 2.41
C LYS A 131 8.02 14.10 3.65
N LEU A 132 8.30 14.88 4.70
CA LEU A 132 8.68 14.35 6.01
C LEU A 132 7.56 13.52 6.66
N SER A 133 6.29 13.79 6.31
CA SER A 133 5.14 13.04 6.80
C SER A 133 4.73 11.90 5.86
N ASP A 134 5.29 11.82 4.65
CA ASP A 134 5.05 10.76 3.68
C ASP A 134 5.83 9.50 4.06
N THR A 135 5.35 8.78 5.07
CA THR A 135 5.91 7.50 5.50
C THR A 135 5.00 6.34 5.10
N ILE A 136 5.59 5.16 4.92
CA ILE A 136 4.86 3.96 4.52
C ILE A 136 3.85 3.61 5.61
N GLY A 137 2.57 3.62 5.26
CA GLY A 137 1.45 3.31 6.17
C GLY A 137 0.76 4.53 6.80
N ALA A 138 1.30 5.75 6.64
CA ALA A 138 0.66 6.96 7.16
C ALA A 138 -0.64 7.32 6.42
N TYR A 139 -0.73 7.00 5.13
CA TYR A 139 -1.87 7.33 4.26
C TYR A 139 -2.38 6.10 3.54
N THR A 140 -3.46 5.49 4.05
CA THR A 140 -4.01 4.22 3.53
C THR A 140 -5.44 4.37 3.00
N TYR A 141 -5.99 5.60 2.96
CA TYR A 141 -7.34 5.81 2.44
C TYR A 141 -7.43 5.36 0.96
N PRO A 142 -8.44 4.56 0.57
CA PRO A 142 -8.54 3.99 -0.77
C PRO A 142 -8.58 5.04 -1.89
N GLU A 143 -7.74 4.85 -2.91
CA GLU A 143 -7.66 5.72 -4.10
C GLU A 143 -8.60 5.25 -5.23
N GLY A 144 -8.96 3.97 -5.27
CA GLY A 144 -9.81 3.37 -6.32
C GLY A 144 -9.14 3.34 -7.70
N LEU A 145 -7.82 3.14 -7.72
CA LEU A 145 -7.01 3.10 -8.95
C LEU A 145 -6.73 1.65 -9.37
N GLU A 146 -6.71 1.40 -10.67
CA GLU A 146 -6.38 0.12 -11.28
C GLU A 146 -4.94 -0.28 -10.98
N THR A 147 -4.77 -1.49 -10.45
CA THR A 147 -3.47 -2.04 -10.05
C THR A 147 -2.86 -2.96 -11.10
N GLY A 148 -3.67 -3.40 -12.08
CA GLY A 148 -3.33 -4.51 -12.95
C GLY A 148 -3.16 -5.82 -12.17
N GLU A 149 -2.62 -6.82 -12.86
CA GLU A 149 -2.24 -8.09 -12.22
C GLU A 149 -0.99 -7.94 -11.34
N TYR A 150 -1.03 -8.59 -10.19
CA TYR A 150 0.12 -8.67 -9.29
C TYR A 150 1.22 -9.59 -9.82
N LYS A 151 2.45 -9.22 -9.49
CA LYS A 151 3.66 -10.00 -9.74
C LYS A 151 4.29 -10.40 -8.42
N VAL A 152 4.79 -11.63 -8.34
CA VAL A 152 5.66 -12.07 -7.24
C VAL A 152 7.07 -11.56 -7.53
N TYR A 153 7.57 -10.64 -6.70
CA TYR A 153 8.93 -10.09 -6.84
C TYR A 153 9.98 -11.05 -6.30
N THR A 154 9.71 -11.66 -5.16
CA THR A 154 10.57 -12.70 -4.58
C THR A 154 9.74 -13.78 -3.94
N HIS A 155 10.24 -15.00 -4.03
CA HIS A 155 9.72 -16.18 -3.38
C HIS A 155 10.84 -16.80 -2.56
N ASN A 156 10.68 -16.77 -1.24
CA ASN A 156 11.58 -17.47 -0.33
C ASN A 156 10.85 -18.64 0.31
N ALA A 157 11.51 -19.77 0.41
CA ALA A 157 11.03 -20.90 1.20
C ALA A 157 11.88 -21.02 2.46
N TYR A 158 11.25 -21.31 3.59
CA TYR A 158 11.95 -21.49 4.85
C TYR A 158 12.37 -22.96 5.01
N ALA A 159 13.64 -23.25 4.77
CA ALA A 159 14.17 -24.61 4.70
C ALA A 159 13.98 -25.41 6.00
N ASP A 160 13.99 -24.76 7.16
CA ASP A 160 13.78 -25.41 8.47
C ASP A 160 12.36 -26.00 8.62
N THR A 161 11.46 -25.71 7.69
CA THR A 161 10.11 -26.32 7.63
C THR A 161 10.05 -27.58 6.79
N TYR A 162 11.12 -27.96 6.11
CA TYR A 162 11.16 -29.18 5.29
C TYR A 162 11.42 -30.40 6.15
N ALA A 163 10.68 -31.49 5.87
CA ALA A 163 10.88 -32.75 6.58
C ALA A 163 12.10 -33.50 6.03
N ASP A 164 13.20 -33.43 6.77
CA ASP A 164 14.51 -34.00 6.44
C ASP A 164 14.90 -35.17 7.37
N CYS A 165 14.05 -35.51 8.33
CA CYS A 165 14.26 -36.62 9.25
C CYS A 165 13.01 -37.48 9.44
N ILE A 166 13.24 -38.72 9.87
CA ILE A 166 12.23 -39.69 10.30
C ILE A 166 12.26 -39.74 11.82
N VAL A 167 11.11 -39.56 12.44
CA VAL A 167 10.90 -39.69 13.88
C VAL A 167 10.22 -41.03 14.17
N LEU A 168 10.85 -41.84 15.01
CA LEU A 168 10.38 -43.15 15.49
C LEU A 168 9.94 -43.01 16.95
N GLY A 169 8.66 -43.25 17.22
CA GLY A 169 8.12 -43.35 18.58
C GLY A 169 8.16 -44.79 19.08
N SER A 170 8.91 -45.05 20.16
CA SER A 170 9.03 -46.37 20.78
C SER A 170 8.71 -46.31 22.28
N THR A 171 7.91 -47.24 22.78
CA THR A 171 7.67 -47.38 24.23
C THR A 171 8.86 -48.02 24.95
N VAL A 172 9.82 -48.59 24.21
CA VAL A 172 10.99 -49.29 24.73
C VAL A 172 12.29 -48.55 24.36
N ALA A 173 13.19 -48.43 25.34
CA ALA A 173 14.54 -47.88 25.18
C ALA A 173 15.51 -48.89 24.55
N PHE A 174 15.31 -49.21 23.27
CA PHE A 174 16.11 -50.22 22.56
C PHE A 174 17.59 -49.83 22.36
N ASP A 175 17.93 -48.56 22.57
CA ASP A 175 19.28 -48.01 22.53
C ASP A 175 20.02 -48.12 23.88
N ASP A 176 19.32 -48.44 24.97
CA ASP A 176 19.94 -48.71 26.25
C ASP A 176 20.62 -50.09 26.22
N PRO A 177 21.93 -50.20 26.50
CA PRO A 177 22.63 -51.49 26.55
C PRO A 177 22.02 -52.51 27.52
N ASN A 178 21.31 -52.04 28.55
CA ASN A 178 20.64 -52.89 29.54
C ASN A 178 19.25 -53.39 29.08
N CYS A 179 18.73 -52.84 27.98
CA CYS A 179 17.48 -53.31 27.39
C CYS A 179 17.74 -54.60 26.61
N VAL A 180 17.29 -55.73 27.16
CA VAL A 180 17.50 -57.09 26.62
C VAL A 180 16.21 -57.90 26.64
N VAL A 181 16.17 -59.00 25.88
CA VAL A 181 15.03 -59.92 25.86
C VAL A 181 14.70 -60.38 27.30
N GLY A 182 13.45 -60.22 27.71
CA GLY A 182 12.99 -60.55 29.08
C GLY A 182 13.19 -59.45 30.12
N ASN A 183 13.89 -58.35 29.79
CA ASN A 183 14.04 -57.16 30.62
C ASN A 183 13.98 -55.89 29.74
N LEU A 184 12.76 -55.54 29.30
CA LEU A 184 12.53 -54.35 28.49
C LEU A 184 12.50 -53.10 29.38
N ILE A 185 13.20 -52.05 28.95
CA ILE A 185 13.21 -50.75 29.62
C ILE A 185 12.19 -49.85 28.91
N TYR A 186 11.21 -49.34 29.65
CA TYR A 186 10.17 -48.48 29.10
C TYR A 186 10.53 -47.01 29.18
N ILE A 187 10.12 -46.24 28.18
CA ILE A 187 10.37 -44.80 28.10
C ILE A 187 9.15 -44.01 27.65
N SER A 188 9.09 -42.79 28.16
CA SER A 188 8.13 -41.75 27.82
C SER A 188 8.84 -40.40 27.88
N GLY A 189 8.18 -39.35 27.39
CA GLY A 189 8.74 -38.00 27.50
C GLY A 189 7.77 -36.91 27.10
N THR A 190 8.11 -35.68 27.43
CA THR A 190 7.45 -34.49 26.90
C THR A 190 8.32 -33.92 25.79
N TYR A 191 7.74 -33.74 24.61
CA TYR A 191 8.45 -33.24 23.44
C TYR A 191 7.75 -32.02 22.89
N ASN A 192 8.46 -30.90 22.85
CA ASN A 192 7.95 -29.61 22.42
C ASN A 192 6.63 -29.21 23.13
N GLY A 193 6.55 -29.45 24.44
CA GLY A 193 5.37 -29.16 25.27
C GLY A 193 4.22 -30.17 25.15
N MET A 194 4.37 -31.24 24.36
CA MET A 194 3.37 -32.31 24.26
C MET A 194 3.84 -33.58 24.98
N PRO A 195 3.11 -34.03 26.01
CA PRO A 195 3.37 -35.31 26.65
C PRO A 195 3.15 -36.47 25.68
N SER A 196 4.06 -37.44 25.68
CA SER A 196 4.01 -38.64 24.87
C SER A 196 4.18 -39.89 25.73
N GLY A 197 3.35 -40.91 25.47
CA GLY A 197 3.46 -42.24 26.09
C GLY A 197 4.62 -43.09 25.55
N CYS A 198 5.38 -42.58 24.58
CA CYS A 198 6.58 -43.20 24.02
C CYS A 198 7.73 -42.20 23.98
N GLY A 199 8.97 -42.71 23.91
CA GLY A 199 10.14 -41.89 23.61
C GLY A 199 10.34 -41.75 22.10
N TYR A 200 10.78 -40.56 21.66
CA TYR A 200 11.08 -40.29 20.26
C TYR A 200 12.57 -40.43 19.95
N TYR A 201 12.84 -41.05 18.81
CA TYR A 201 14.14 -41.16 18.17
C TYR A 201 14.08 -40.52 16.80
N ARG A 202 15.18 -39.91 16.35
CA ARG A 202 15.26 -39.27 15.04
C ARG A 202 16.39 -39.85 14.21
N TYR A 203 16.11 -40.09 12.94
CA TYR A 203 17.08 -40.54 11.95
C TYR A 203 17.01 -39.66 10.71
N SER A 204 18.14 -39.40 10.05
CA SER A 204 18.12 -38.70 8.75
C SER A 204 17.44 -39.58 7.69
N ILE A 205 16.65 -38.97 6.80
CA ILE A 205 16.03 -39.67 5.66
C ILE A 205 17.05 -40.32 4.72
N ALA A 206 18.31 -39.85 4.73
CA ALA A 206 19.39 -40.39 3.91
C ALA A 206 20.09 -41.61 4.55
N SER A 207 19.76 -41.95 5.80
CA SER A 207 20.44 -42.98 6.58
C SER A 207 19.61 -44.25 6.71
N ASN A 208 20.25 -45.42 6.56
CA ASN A 208 19.63 -46.72 6.83
C ASN A 208 19.55 -47.05 8.33
N GLN A 209 19.94 -46.14 9.22
CA GLN A 209 19.94 -46.37 10.68
C GLN A 209 18.55 -46.60 11.26
N VAL A 210 17.50 -46.03 10.65
CA VAL A 210 16.11 -46.29 11.07
C VAL A 210 15.78 -47.78 10.90
N TYR A 211 16.26 -48.42 9.83
CA TYR A 211 16.07 -49.85 9.61
C TYR A 211 16.80 -50.69 10.66
N GLN A 212 18.02 -50.27 11.05
CA GLN A 212 18.76 -50.94 12.13
C GLN A 212 18.05 -50.82 13.47
N ALA A 213 17.40 -49.69 13.76
CA ALA A 213 16.57 -49.51 14.96
C ALA A 213 15.36 -50.46 14.97
N VAL A 214 14.66 -50.58 13.84
CA VAL A 214 13.54 -51.52 13.70
C VAL A 214 14.00 -52.97 13.85
N GLN A 215 15.15 -53.34 13.25
CA GLN A 215 15.73 -54.68 13.41
C GLN A 215 16.14 -54.96 14.87
N ARG A 216 16.68 -53.96 15.58
CA ARG A 216 17.03 -54.09 17.00
C ARG A 216 15.79 -54.36 17.86
N LEU A 217 14.69 -53.65 17.61
CA LEU A 217 13.42 -53.91 18.29
C LEU A 217 12.87 -55.32 18.00
N ASN A 218 13.02 -55.81 16.76
CA ASN A 218 12.66 -57.18 16.40
C ASN A 218 13.50 -58.22 17.17
N GLN A 219 14.82 -58.02 17.27
CA GLN A 219 15.70 -58.89 18.07
C GLN A 219 15.34 -58.91 19.56
N LEU A 220 14.75 -57.82 20.07
CA LEU A 220 14.27 -57.72 21.45
C LEU A 220 12.88 -58.36 21.65
N GLY A 221 12.22 -58.83 20.58
CA GLY A 221 10.83 -59.29 20.62
C GLY A 221 9.82 -58.18 20.93
N ALA A 222 10.22 -56.91 20.74
CA ALA A 222 9.47 -55.72 21.11
C ALA A 222 9.01 -54.93 19.88
N THR A 223 8.69 -55.61 18.77
CA THR A 223 8.25 -54.96 17.53
C THR A 223 6.98 -54.12 17.75
N ASP A 224 6.04 -54.61 18.56
CA ASP A 224 4.82 -53.88 18.96
C ASP A 224 5.08 -52.62 19.80
N ALA A 225 6.33 -52.35 20.21
CA ALA A 225 6.70 -51.14 20.92
C ALA A 225 6.74 -49.90 20.00
N ILE A 226 6.73 -50.07 18.67
CA ILE A 226 6.70 -48.97 17.71
C ILE A 226 5.28 -48.42 17.60
N VAL A 227 5.08 -47.22 18.16
CA VAL A 227 3.76 -46.55 18.22
C VAL A 227 3.50 -45.70 16.97
N ALA A 228 4.54 -45.03 16.46
CA ALA A 228 4.42 -44.16 15.29
C ALA A 228 5.76 -44.00 14.57
N MET A 229 5.72 -43.81 13.26
CA MET A 229 6.85 -43.38 12.45
C MET A 229 6.37 -42.30 11.48
N PHE A 230 7.02 -41.14 11.46
CA PHE A 230 6.61 -40.03 10.60
C PHE A 230 7.81 -39.17 10.21
N MET A 231 7.68 -38.44 9.11
CA MET A 231 8.68 -37.45 8.71
C MET A 231 8.46 -36.15 9.48
N PHE A 232 9.54 -35.45 9.82
CA PHE A 232 9.45 -34.15 10.49
C PHE A 232 10.70 -33.30 10.20
N PRO A 233 10.67 -31.97 10.40
CA PRO A 233 11.87 -31.16 10.30
C PRO A 233 12.82 -31.37 11.48
N SER A 234 14.09 -31.61 11.17
CA SER A 234 15.15 -31.86 12.16
C SER A 234 15.40 -30.67 13.07
N ALA A 235 15.13 -29.45 12.59
CA ALA A 235 15.21 -28.20 13.34
C ALA A 235 14.31 -28.17 14.59
N TRP A 236 13.19 -28.91 14.56
CA TRP A 236 12.22 -29.00 15.66
C TRP A 236 12.20 -30.36 16.36
N ALA A 237 13.14 -31.24 16.02
CA ALA A 237 13.40 -32.49 16.72
C ALA A 237 14.90 -32.59 17.03
N PRO A 238 15.47 -31.71 17.87
CA PRO A 238 16.90 -31.75 18.20
C PRO A 238 17.27 -33.07 18.90
N LEU A 239 18.48 -33.57 18.65
CA LEU A 239 18.98 -34.78 19.31
C LEU A 239 19.49 -34.46 20.71
N GLN A 240 19.29 -35.36 21.67
CA GLN A 240 19.95 -35.32 22.97
C GLN A 240 21.46 -35.34 22.78
N THR A 241 22.16 -34.45 23.47
CA THR A 241 23.63 -34.44 23.49
C THR A 241 24.14 -34.70 24.91
N PRO A 242 24.26 -35.96 25.35
CA PRO A 242 25.07 -36.27 26.52
C PRO A 242 26.56 -36.10 26.18
N ALA A 243 27.39 -35.85 27.20
CA ALA A 243 28.83 -35.63 27.05
C ALA A 243 29.55 -36.74 26.24
N GLY A 244 29.68 -36.55 24.93
CA GLY A 244 30.57 -37.32 24.05
C GLY A 244 29.95 -38.45 23.21
N GLU A 245 28.65 -38.73 23.25
CA GLU A 245 28.03 -39.76 22.41
C GLU A 245 26.82 -39.24 21.61
N ILE A 246 26.72 -39.66 20.35
CA ILE A 246 25.55 -39.39 19.49
C ILE A 246 24.49 -40.43 19.82
N ILE A 247 23.51 -40.06 20.65
CA ILE A 247 22.30 -40.84 20.84
C ILE A 247 21.23 -40.31 19.88
N ASN A 248 20.54 -41.19 19.15
CA ASN A 248 19.45 -40.80 18.24
C ASN A 248 18.16 -40.39 18.98
N ARG A 249 18.18 -40.21 20.30
CA ARG A 249 17.02 -39.76 21.09
C ARG A 249 16.76 -38.28 20.82
N VAL A 250 15.49 -37.91 20.69
CA VAL A 250 15.07 -36.51 20.61
C VAL A 250 15.14 -35.88 22.01
N GLU A 251 15.56 -34.63 22.09
CA GLU A 251 15.59 -33.85 23.33
C GLU A 251 14.16 -33.63 23.86
N GLN A 252 13.99 -33.81 25.17
CA GLN A 252 12.71 -33.54 25.83
C GLN A 252 12.60 -32.05 26.16
N SER A 253 11.42 -31.48 25.99
CA SER A 253 11.14 -30.08 26.25
C SER A 253 9.66 -29.89 26.61
N ASP A 254 9.40 -29.05 27.61
CA ASP A 254 8.06 -28.71 28.09
C ASP A 254 7.44 -27.51 27.34
N THR A 255 8.12 -26.96 26.32
CA THR A 255 7.64 -25.83 25.52
C THR A 255 7.72 -26.13 24.03
N PRO A 256 6.78 -25.62 23.20
CA PRO A 256 6.85 -25.76 21.75
C PRO A 256 8.20 -25.34 21.18
N ALA A 257 8.66 -26.02 20.12
CA ALA A 257 9.86 -25.61 19.41
C ALA A 257 9.52 -24.37 18.58
N GLY A 258 10.17 -23.25 18.90
CA GLY A 258 9.96 -21.97 18.25
C GLY A 258 11.00 -21.69 17.17
N SER A 259 10.57 -21.13 16.04
CA SER A 259 11.46 -20.54 15.05
C SER A 259 10.93 -19.21 14.55
N THR A 260 11.83 -18.38 14.03
CA THR A 260 11.51 -17.03 13.57
C THR A 260 11.95 -16.84 12.14
N TYR A 261 11.06 -16.32 11.31
CA TYR A 261 11.39 -15.89 9.97
C TYR A 261 11.31 -14.36 9.86
N LYS A 262 12.39 -13.74 9.39
CA LYS A 262 12.47 -12.30 9.16
C LYS A 262 12.17 -11.99 7.70
N ILE A 263 11.17 -11.15 7.47
CA ILE A 263 10.68 -10.77 6.15
C ILE A 263 11.12 -9.34 5.86
N ASP A 264 11.84 -9.15 4.75
CA ASP A 264 12.24 -7.82 4.31
C ASP A 264 11.02 -7.01 3.84
N ARG A 265 10.93 -5.76 4.30
CA ARG A 265 9.89 -4.81 3.86
C ARG A 265 9.97 -4.57 2.35
N ILE A 266 8.84 -4.39 1.69
CA ILE A 266 8.80 -4.01 0.28
C ILE A 266 9.07 -2.51 0.18
N THR A 267 10.19 -2.16 -0.46
CA THR A 267 10.64 -0.77 -0.66
C THR A 267 10.67 -0.35 -2.14
N SER A 268 10.54 -1.31 -3.06
CA SER A 268 10.44 -1.11 -4.50
C SER A 268 9.39 -2.04 -5.09
N LEU A 269 8.84 -1.63 -6.24
CA LEU A 269 7.79 -2.33 -6.97
C LEU A 269 8.33 -2.68 -8.36
N ASP A 270 8.64 -3.96 -8.55
CA ASP A 270 9.23 -4.49 -9.79
C ASP A 270 10.47 -3.72 -10.27
N GLY A 271 11.36 -3.35 -9.34
CA GLY A 271 12.58 -2.59 -9.62
C GLY A 271 12.41 -1.07 -9.60
N TYR A 272 11.18 -0.56 -9.60
CA TYR A 272 10.91 0.87 -9.44
C TYR A 272 10.80 1.27 -7.97
N THR A 273 11.57 2.27 -7.54
CA THR A 273 11.47 2.83 -6.19
C THR A 273 10.51 4.01 -6.19
N PRO A 274 9.35 3.90 -5.52
CA PRO A 274 8.35 4.95 -5.56
C PRO A 274 8.83 6.24 -4.88
N LEU A 275 8.53 7.36 -5.54
CA LEU A 275 8.65 8.69 -4.99
C LEU A 275 7.67 8.83 -3.83
N ASN A 276 6.40 8.48 -4.04
CA ASN A 276 5.32 8.60 -3.07
C ASN A 276 5.14 7.31 -2.25
N LYS A 277 5.29 7.39 -0.92
CA LYS A 277 5.33 6.20 -0.04
C LYS A 277 3.99 5.50 0.15
N LYS A 278 2.89 6.15 -0.20
CA LYS A 278 1.57 5.51 -0.28
C LYS A 278 1.55 4.32 -1.25
N LEU A 279 2.36 4.33 -2.30
CA LEU A 279 2.45 3.22 -3.25
C LEU A 279 3.05 1.93 -2.64
N LEU A 280 3.68 2.03 -1.48
CA LEU A 280 4.21 0.89 -0.72
C LEU A 280 3.20 0.39 0.33
N THR A 281 1.91 0.57 0.10
CA THR A 281 0.83 0.10 0.99
C THR A 281 -0.18 -0.76 0.20
N SER A 282 -1.07 -1.46 0.90
CA SER A 282 -2.18 -2.16 0.25
C SER A 282 -3.14 -1.16 -0.40
N PRO A 283 -3.68 -1.43 -1.61
CA PRO A 283 -3.59 -2.67 -2.39
C PRO A 283 -2.38 -2.79 -3.32
N PHE A 284 -1.46 -1.83 -3.37
CA PHE A 284 -0.37 -1.82 -4.37
C PHE A 284 0.70 -2.88 -4.13
N CYS A 285 0.91 -3.28 -2.88
CA CYS A 285 1.79 -4.40 -2.52
C CYS A 285 1.30 -5.10 -1.26
N TYR A 286 1.71 -6.36 -1.10
CA TYR A 286 1.37 -7.21 0.04
C TYR A 286 2.36 -8.38 0.18
N ILE A 287 2.33 -9.02 1.34
CA ILE A 287 3.07 -10.26 1.61
C ILE A 287 2.09 -11.43 1.54
N LEU A 288 2.43 -12.48 0.80
CA LEU A 288 1.67 -13.73 0.77
C LEU A 288 2.49 -14.80 1.48
N MET A 289 1.95 -15.37 2.55
CA MET A 289 2.53 -16.55 3.18
C MET A 289 1.66 -17.76 2.88
N SER A 290 2.28 -18.88 2.48
CA SER A 290 1.58 -20.11 2.13
C SER A 290 2.32 -21.35 2.60
N ASN A 291 1.60 -22.46 2.72
CA ASN A 291 2.17 -23.77 3.06
C ASN A 291 2.57 -24.61 1.83
N GLY A 292 2.33 -24.10 0.61
CA GLY A 292 2.56 -24.82 -0.65
C GLY A 292 1.55 -25.93 -0.98
N VAL A 293 0.65 -26.26 -0.06
CA VAL A 293 -0.34 -27.34 -0.16
C VAL A 293 -1.80 -26.88 0.02
N GLY A 294 -2.06 -25.61 -0.27
CA GLY A 294 -3.42 -25.08 -0.42
C GLY A 294 -3.93 -24.13 0.65
N THR A 295 -3.09 -23.79 1.62
CA THR A 295 -3.38 -22.73 2.60
C THR A 295 -2.47 -21.54 2.32
N ALA A 296 -3.05 -20.35 2.21
CA ALA A 296 -2.30 -19.11 2.05
C ALA A 296 -3.05 -17.91 2.64
N ASN A 297 -2.32 -17.03 3.31
CA ASN A 297 -2.84 -15.79 3.90
C ASN A 297 -2.07 -14.58 3.34
N THR A 298 -2.77 -13.47 3.13
CA THR A 298 -2.21 -12.20 2.65
C THR A 298 -2.07 -11.21 3.78
N TYR A 299 -0.92 -10.55 3.88
CA TYR A 299 -0.58 -9.62 4.94
C TYR A 299 -0.21 -8.24 4.38
N ARG A 300 -0.68 -7.20 5.06
CA ARG A 300 -0.42 -5.79 4.74
C ARG A 300 0.79 -5.29 5.50
N GLN A 301 1.84 -4.86 4.81
CA GLN A 301 3.08 -4.48 5.49
C GLN A 301 2.95 -3.21 6.33
N GLU A 302 1.98 -2.34 6.03
CA GLU A 302 1.75 -1.08 6.73
C GLU A 302 1.19 -1.24 8.15
N VAL A 303 0.55 -2.37 8.47
CA VAL A 303 0.04 -2.65 9.82
C VAL A 303 0.98 -3.52 10.65
N TRP A 304 2.20 -3.74 10.14
CA TRP A 304 3.23 -4.52 10.79
C TRP A 304 4.21 -3.59 11.50
N GLU A 305 4.47 -3.84 12.78
CA GLU A 305 5.58 -3.18 13.47
C GLU A 305 6.91 -3.74 12.93
N ILE A 306 7.80 -2.85 12.52
CA ILE A 306 9.12 -3.20 11.99
C ILE A 306 10.16 -3.17 13.11
N ASP A 307 11.16 -4.04 12.99
CA ASP A 307 12.34 -3.97 13.86
C ASP A 307 13.35 -2.90 13.42
N GLU A 308 14.43 -2.74 14.19
CA GLU A 308 15.52 -1.79 13.93
C GLU A 308 16.21 -1.98 12.56
N ASN A 309 16.07 -3.16 11.96
CA ASN A 309 16.62 -3.51 10.65
C ASN A 309 15.58 -3.40 9.53
N ASN A 310 14.43 -2.76 9.79
CA ASN A 310 13.32 -2.58 8.85
C ASN A 310 12.75 -3.93 8.35
N LYS A 311 12.69 -4.94 9.22
CA LYS A 311 12.13 -6.27 8.93
C LYS A 311 10.85 -6.53 9.71
N MET A 312 9.97 -7.29 9.08
CA MET A 312 8.77 -7.87 9.66
C MET A 312 9.08 -9.27 10.18
N THR A 313 8.34 -9.77 11.17
CA THR A 313 8.68 -11.02 11.87
C THR A 313 7.51 -11.99 11.88
N ALA A 314 7.69 -13.20 11.34
CA ALA A 314 6.75 -14.31 11.49
C ALA A 314 7.34 -15.34 12.47
N TYR A 315 6.50 -15.82 13.40
CA TYR A 315 6.85 -16.91 14.30
C TYR A 315 6.26 -18.24 13.80
N LEU A 316 6.98 -19.31 14.12
CA LEU A 316 6.59 -20.67 13.87
C LEU A 316 6.68 -21.44 15.18
N ASP A 317 5.56 -22.03 15.59
CA ASP A 317 5.52 -22.96 16.72
C ASP A 317 5.29 -24.37 16.21
N ALA A 318 6.17 -25.28 16.61
CA ALA A 318 6.16 -26.67 16.21
C ALA A 318 6.06 -27.61 17.42
N VAL A 319 5.16 -28.58 17.32
CA VAL A 319 4.94 -29.61 18.34
C VAL A 319 5.18 -30.98 17.74
N LEU A 320 5.93 -31.81 18.47
CA LEU A 320 6.29 -33.15 18.05
C LEU A 320 5.21 -34.15 18.48
N CYS A 321 4.39 -34.55 17.52
CA CYS A 321 3.34 -35.56 17.66
C CYS A 321 3.27 -36.40 16.37
N PRO A 322 2.58 -37.55 16.34
CA PRO A 322 2.42 -38.32 15.10
C PRO A 322 1.90 -37.45 13.93
N GLY A 323 2.71 -37.35 12.88
CA GLY A 323 2.47 -36.48 11.72
C GLY A 323 2.85 -35.01 11.92
N GLY A 324 3.29 -34.60 13.10
CA GLY A 324 3.74 -33.24 13.42
C GLY A 324 2.62 -32.18 13.36
N SER A 325 2.81 -31.07 14.08
CA SER A 325 1.92 -29.92 14.00
C SER A 325 2.72 -28.63 14.05
N VAL A 326 2.56 -27.79 13.03
CA VAL A 326 3.27 -26.51 12.91
C VAL A 326 2.31 -25.40 12.56
N LYS A 327 2.34 -24.33 13.33
CA LYS A 327 1.56 -23.11 13.10
C LYS A 327 2.49 -21.94 12.83
N VAL A 328 2.19 -21.18 11.79
CA VAL A 328 2.85 -19.93 11.44
C VAL A 328 1.92 -18.76 11.74
N TYR A 329 2.43 -17.71 12.35
CA TYR A 329 1.65 -16.51 12.64
C TYR A 329 2.53 -15.25 12.64
N PRO A 330 1.98 -14.08 12.28
CA PRO A 330 2.74 -12.85 12.28
C PRO A 330 2.91 -12.30 13.71
N PHE A 331 4.10 -11.76 14.00
CA PHE A 331 4.42 -11.09 15.26
C PHE A 331 4.29 -9.57 15.12
N LYS A 332 3.63 -8.90 16.07
CA LYS A 332 3.38 -7.45 16.06
C LYS A 332 2.67 -6.98 14.79
N TYR A 333 1.58 -7.69 14.46
CA TYR A 333 0.78 -7.44 13.27
C TYR A 333 -0.65 -7.08 13.65
N ASN A 334 -1.14 -5.98 13.08
CA ASN A 334 -2.48 -5.46 13.32
C ASN A 334 -2.77 -5.18 14.81
N GLY A 335 -1.77 -4.65 15.52
CA GLY A 335 -1.88 -4.30 16.94
C GLY A 335 -1.77 -5.47 17.93
N SER A 336 -1.58 -6.71 17.45
CA SER A 336 -1.38 -7.88 18.30
C SER A 336 0.08 -8.33 18.28
N ASN A 337 0.62 -8.65 19.46
CA ASN A 337 1.97 -9.19 19.59
C ASN A 337 2.05 -10.58 18.95
N ASN A 338 1.32 -11.58 19.46
CA ASN A 338 1.27 -12.92 18.85
C ASN A 338 -0.10 -13.12 18.20
N ASN A 339 -0.20 -12.86 16.90
CA ASN A 339 -1.48 -12.88 16.21
C ASN A 339 -1.81 -14.25 15.63
N TYR A 340 -2.19 -15.19 16.50
CA TYR A 340 -2.55 -16.55 16.12
C TYR A 340 -3.78 -16.66 15.21
N ASP A 341 -4.66 -15.67 15.21
CA ASP A 341 -5.90 -15.65 14.43
C ASP A 341 -5.63 -15.38 12.94
N GLU A 342 -4.66 -14.49 12.66
CA GLU A 342 -4.16 -14.22 11.31
C GLU A 342 -3.11 -15.26 10.86
N GLY A 343 -2.84 -16.28 11.67
CA GLY A 343 -1.93 -17.37 11.37
C GLY A 343 -2.57 -18.50 10.54
N PHE A 344 -1.74 -19.45 10.11
CA PHE A 344 -2.17 -20.66 9.42
C PHE A 344 -1.27 -21.84 9.77
N THR A 345 -1.73 -23.06 9.52
CA THR A 345 -0.95 -24.28 9.77
C THR A 345 -0.25 -24.75 8.50
N LEU A 346 0.96 -25.32 8.64
CA LEU A 346 1.70 -25.88 7.50
C LEU A 346 1.13 -27.20 6.98
N GLY A 347 0.18 -27.81 7.70
CA GLY A 347 -0.34 -29.15 7.44
C GLY A 347 0.34 -30.20 8.31
N LYS A 348 -0.04 -31.46 8.12
CA LYS A 348 0.63 -32.61 8.74
C LYS A 348 1.69 -33.15 7.79
N TYR A 349 2.80 -33.57 8.37
CA TYR A 349 3.86 -34.30 7.70
C TYR A 349 3.50 -35.79 7.53
N PRO A 350 4.07 -36.45 6.51
CA PRO A 350 3.73 -37.83 6.16
C PRO A 350 4.08 -38.83 7.25
N GLU A 351 3.22 -39.81 7.44
CA GLU A 351 3.54 -41.00 8.22
C GLU A 351 4.32 -42.02 7.36
N VAL A 352 5.29 -42.70 7.97
CA VAL A 352 6.17 -43.65 7.29
C VAL A 352 5.71 -45.06 7.62
N SER A 353 5.53 -45.88 6.57
CA SER A 353 5.14 -47.29 6.73
C SER A 353 6.19 -48.12 7.45
N TYR A 354 5.75 -49.03 8.30
CA TYR A 354 6.60 -50.04 8.93
C TYR A 354 5.86 -51.38 9.06
N PRO A 355 6.56 -52.52 8.92
CA PRO A 355 5.92 -53.83 8.79
C PRO A 355 5.46 -54.39 10.15
N ILE A 356 4.24 -54.06 10.59
CA ILE A 356 3.53 -54.66 11.75
C ILE A 356 2.01 -54.66 11.47
N ASP A 357 1.27 -55.61 12.04
CA ASP A 357 -0.21 -55.74 11.97
C ASP A 357 -0.98 -54.45 12.37
N VAL A 358 -0.37 -53.54 13.13
CA VAL A 358 -0.96 -52.24 13.53
C VAL A 358 -0.99 -51.23 12.38
N TYR A 359 0.00 -51.25 11.48
CA TYR A 359 0.07 -50.32 10.34
C TYR A 359 -1.05 -50.59 9.31
N THR A 360 -1.46 -51.85 9.15
CA THR A 360 -2.60 -52.24 8.31
C THR A 360 -3.90 -51.60 8.80
N ASN A 361 -4.10 -51.50 10.12
CA ASN A 361 -5.27 -50.83 10.70
C ASN A 361 -5.22 -49.30 10.58
N TRP A 362 -4.03 -48.68 10.67
CA TRP A 362 -3.86 -47.24 10.42
C TRP A 362 -4.05 -46.88 8.94
N GLN A 363 -3.52 -47.66 7.98
CA GLN A 363 -3.80 -47.46 6.56
C GLN A 363 -5.30 -47.61 6.24
N VAL A 364 -6.03 -48.45 6.97
CA VAL A 364 -7.49 -48.57 6.83
C VAL A 364 -8.24 -47.41 7.50
N GLN A 365 -7.67 -46.70 8.47
CA GLN A 365 -8.31 -45.52 9.10
C GLN A 365 -7.89 -44.18 8.46
N ASN A 366 -6.65 -44.04 8.00
CA ASN A 366 -6.08 -42.83 7.41
C ASN A 366 -5.86 -42.91 5.89
N GLY A 367 -5.79 -44.12 5.31
CA GLY A 367 -5.88 -44.34 3.87
C GLY A 367 -7.33 -44.36 3.35
N SER A 368 -8.31 -44.29 4.25
CA SER A 368 -9.75 -44.18 3.95
C SER A 368 -10.25 -42.74 3.91
N ASN A 369 -9.47 -41.83 3.31
CA ASN A 369 -10.04 -40.64 2.66
C ASN A 369 -10.09 -40.80 1.14
N VAL A 370 -10.13 -42.05 0.67
CA VAL A 370 -10.46 -42.39 -0.71
C VAL A 370 -11.93 -42.82 -0.74
N PHE A 371 -12.81 -41.88 -1.13
CA PHE A 371 -14.19 -42.12 -1.57
C PHE A 371 -15.16 -42.75 -0.55
N GLY A 372 -15.88 -41.92 0.22
CA GLY A 372 -16.88 -42.48 1.14
C GLY A 372 -17.81 -41.55 1.92
N THR A 373 -17.95 -40.27 1.56
CA THR A 373 -19.14 -39.50 1.96
C THR A 373 -19.89 -39.10 0.71
N PRO A 374 -21.19 -39.44 0.59
CA PRO A 374 -21.99 -39.05 -0.55
C PRO A 374 -21.99 -37.53 -0.60
N MET A 375 -21.44 -36.99 -1.69
CA MET A 375 -21.72 -35.66 -2.17
C MET A 375 -23.25 -35.54 -2.32
N THR A 376 -23.93 -35.13 -1.25
CA THR A 376 -25.24 -34.50 -1.39
C THR A 376 -24.96 -33.21 -2.15
N ALA A 377 -25.42 -33.21 -3.39
CA ALA A 377 -25.35 -32.14 -4.35
C ALA A 377 -25.93 -30.84 -3.77
N THR A 378 -25.15 -30.05 -3.04
CA THR A 378 -25.50 -28.66 -2.68
C THR A 378 -24.27 -27.83 -2.31
N GLU A 379 -23.19 -27.86 -3.10
CA GLU A 379 -22.13 -26.84 -2.98
C GLU A 379 -21.37 -26.59 -4.29
N THR A 380 -22.09 -26.72 -5.42
CA THR A 380 -21.77 -26.00 -6.66
C THR A 380 -22.47 -24.65 -6.58
N GLY A 381 -21.89 -23.69 -5.86
CA GLY A 381 -22.61 -22.43 -5.62
C GLY A 381 -21.93 -21.42 -4.71
N LEU A 382 -20.68 -21.03 -4.99
CA LEU A 382 -20.08 -19.80 -4.46
C LEU A 382 -19.20 -19.08 -5.51
N ILE A 383 -19.57 -19.26 -6.78
CA ILE A 383 -19.20 -18.38 -7.89
C ILE A 383 -20.53 -17.89 -8.49
N GLY A 384 -20.91 -16.65 -8.19
CA GLY A 384 -22.11 -16.01 -8.76
C GLY A 384 -23.16 -15.60 -7.72
N ASN A 385 -23.01 -14.37 -7.21
CA ASN A 385 -24.04 -13.42 -6.74
C ASN A 385 -23.53 -12.57 -5.57
N VAL A 386 -22.67 -11.59 -5.87
CA VAL A 386 -22.83 -10.27 -5.23
C VAL A 386 -23.42 -9.37 -6.30
N ILE A 387 -24.66 -9.03 -6.03
CA ILE A 387 -25.65 -8.38 -6.86
C ILE A 387 -25.25 -6.95 -7.23
N ASN A 388 -25.57 -6.61 -8.47
CA ASN A 388 -25.82 -5.26 -8.97
C ASN A 388 -26.49 -4.35 -7.91
N ALA A 389 -25.71 -3.43 -7.35
CA ALA A 389 -26.23 -2.23 -6.68
C ALA A 389 -25.21 -1.10 -6.87
N GLY A 390 -25.34 -0.34 -7.95
CA GLY A 390 -24.50 0.83 -8.18
C GLY A 390 -24.50 1.46 -9.57
N GLN A 391 -25.19 0.87 -10.55
CA GLN A 391 -25.47 1.55 -11.83
C GLN A 391 -26.84 2.21 -11.77
N ASN A 392 -26.83 3.52 -11.50
CA ASN A 392 -27.80 4.56 -11.91
C ASN A 392 -27.92 5.64 -10.81
N LEU A 393 -27.03 6.63 -10.82
CA LEU A 393 -27.44 8.00 -10.54
C LEU A 393 -27.01 8.88 -11.71
N ILE A 394 -28.06 9.27 -12.42
CA ILE A 394 -28.15 10.09 -13.62
C ILE A 394 -27.83 11.55 -13.26
N HIS A 395 -27.03 12.17 -14.14
CA HIS A 395 -27.05 13.56 -14.61
C HIS A 395 -27.78 14.63 -13.78
N GLY A 396 -27.08 15.74 -13.52
CA GLY A 396 -27.70 17.07 -13.40
C GLY A 396 -27.12 18.00 -12.33
N ASN A 397 -25.92 18.55 -12.52
CA ASN A 397 -25.74 20.01 -12.69
C ASN A 397 -24.29 20.31 -13.05
N VAL A 398 -24.14 21.22 -14.02
CA VAL A 398 -22.88 21.62 -14.63
C VAL A 398 -22.23 22.66 -13.72
N SER A 399 -21.07 22.34 -13.14
CA SER A 399 -20.08 23.33 -12.73
C SER A 399 -18.74 22.88 -13.30
N GLU A 400 -18.31 23.57 -14.36
CA GLU A 400 -17.26 23.22 -15.32
C GLU A 400 -15.81 23.20 -14.77
N LEU A 401 -15.62 23.38 -13.46
CA LEU A 401 -14.27 23.42 -12.86
C LEU A 401 -13.74 22.05 -12.39
N GLY A 402 -14.53 20.97 -12.42
CA GLY A 402 -14.14 19.65 -11.88
C GLY A 402 -13.91 18.50 -12.88
N GLY A 403 -13.91 18.76 -14.19
CA GLY A 403 -14.00 17.72 -15.24
C GLY A 403 -12.73 16.92 -15.55
N SER A 404 -11.55 17.51 -15.43
CA SER A 404 -10.28 16.86 -15.86
C SER A 404 -9.84 15.72 -14.93
N LEU A 405 -10.01 15.90 -13.61
CA LEU A 405 -9.71 14.86 -12.62
C LEU A 405 -10.61 13.64 -12.77
N ARG A 406 -11.90 13.84 -13.06
CA ARG A 406 -12.83 12.72 -13.32
C ARG A 406 -12.48 11.98 -14.61
N GLY A 407 -12.01 12.68 -15.65
CA GLY A 407 -11.56 12.05 -16.90
C GLY A 407 -10.37 11.11 -16.70
N ILE A 408 -9.35 11.55 -15.97
CA ILE A 408 -8.17 10.73 -15.62
C ILE A 408 -8.55 9.63 -14.62
N TRP A 409 -9.39 9.94 -13.63
CA TRP A 409 -9.85 8.94 -12.67
C TRP A 409 -10.66 7.83 -13.34
N ASN A 410 -11.53 8.15 -14.30
CA ASN A 410 -12.32 7.16 -15.04
C ASN A 410 -11.44 6.24 -15.91
N THR A 411 -10.29 6.71 -16.41
CA THR A 411 -9.35 5.86 -17.18
C THR A 411 -8.45 5.02 -16.28
N MET A 412 -8.24 5.46 -15.03
CA MET A 412 -7.47 4.73 -14.02
C MET A 412 -8.36 3.99 -13.02
N GLN A 413 -9.68 3.96 -13.19
CA GLN A 413 -10.59 3.36 -12.22
C GLN A 413 -10.38 1.84 -12.16
N GLU A 414 -10.38 1.28 -10.94
CA GLU A 414 -10.27 -0.16 -10.69
C GLU A 414 -11.34 -0.95 -11.48
N GLN A 415 -10.90 -1.66 -12.52
CA GLN A 415 -11.63 -2.68 -13.23
C GLN A 415 -11.15 -4.04 -12.72
N TYR A 416 -11.99 -4.67 -11.90
CA TYR A 416 -11.83 -6.04 -11.36
C TYR A 416 -11.07 -6.13 -10.02
N ARG A 417 -11.72 -6.75 -9.04
CA ARG A 417 -11.10 -7.16 -7.77
C ARG A 417 -10.22 -8.37 -8.05
N HIS A 418 -8.93 -8.14 -8.32
CA HIS A 418 -7.96 -9.22 -8.50
C HIS A 418 -7.91 -10.10 -7.24
N SER A 419 -8.01 -11.42 -7.41
CA SER A 419 -7.84 -12.34 -6.29
C SER A 419 -6.37 -12.31 -5.85
N LEU A 420 -6.11 -11.83 -4.64
CA LEU A 420 -4.76 -11.77 -4.06
C LEU A 420 -4.15 -13.15 -3.81
N ILE A 421 -5.00 -14.18 -3.74
CA ILE A 421 -4.61 -15.59 -3.60
C ILE A 421 -4.76 -16.28 -4.97
N PRO A 422 -3.69 -16.93 -5.47
CA PRO A 422 -3.77 -17.68 -6.72
C PRO A 422 -4.79 -18.84 -6.63
N PRO A 423 -5.65 -19.05 -7.64
CA PRO A 423 -6.67 -20.09 -7.62
C PRO A 423 -6.10 -21.52 -7.61
N SER A 424 -4.85 -21.71 -8.03
CA SER A 424 -4.16 -23.01 -7.99
C SER A 424 -3.84 -23.50 -6.59
N VAL A 425 -3.80 -22.60 -5.59
CA VAL A 425 -3.59 -22.96 -4.18
C VAL A 425 -4.73 -23.88 -3.72
N GLY A 426 -6.00 -23.56 -4.02
CA GLY A 426 -7.14 -24.40 -3.67
C GLY A 426 -7.19 -25.79 -4.34
N GLY A 427 -6.38 -26.04 -5.36
CA GLY A 427 -6.33 -27.32 -6.08
C GLY A 427 -5.39 -28.37 -5.47
N ASN A 428 -4.53 -28.02 -4.50
CA ASN A 428 -3.47 -28.91 -4.00
C ASN A 428 -3.79 -29.58 -2.64
N ILE A 429 -5.06 -29.64 -2.26
CA ILE A 429 -5.52 -30.02 -0.91
C ILE A 429 -5.21 -31.49 -0.54
N ASN A 430 -4.78 -32.33 -1.48
CA ASN A 430 -4.65 -33.79 -1.29
C ASN A 430 -3.27 -34.39 -1.66
N SER A 431 -2.22 -33.57 -1.80
CA SER A 431 -0.89 -34.05 -2.24
C SER A 431 0.22 -33.91 -1.17
N GLY A 432 -0.14 -33.89 0.11
CA GLY A 432 0.79 -33.61 1.22
C GLY A 432 2.06 -34.47 1.20
N ASP A 433 1.94 -35.77 0.92
CA ASP A 433 3.09 -36.69 0.89
C ASP A 433 4.07 -36.39 -0.24
N VAL A 434 3.54 -36.24 -1.46
CA VAL A 434 4.35 -35.92 -2.64
C VAL A 434 4.97 -34.55 -2.49
N SER A 435 4.20 -33.56 -2.03
CA SER A 435 4.69 -32.20 -1.78
C SER A 435 5.75 -32.14 -0.69
N THR A 436 5.66 -32.98 0.34
CA THR A 436 6.70 -33.06 1.38
C THR A 436 8.01 -33.60 0.80
N ILE A 437 7.96 -34.71 0.06
CA ILE A 437 9.17 -35.34 -0.51
C ILE A 437 9.81 -34.44 -1.60
N THR A 438 9.01 -33.71 -2.38
CA THR A 438 9.54 -32.78 -3.38
C THR A 438 9.99 -31.43 -2.78
N GLY A 439 9.87 -31.22 -1.45
CA GLY A 439 10.21 -29.95 -0.79
C GLY A 439 9.27 -28.80 -1.16
N ALA A 440 8.05 -29.11 -1.59
CA ALA A 440 7.01 -28.14 -1.94
C ALA A 440 6.05 -27.85 -0.77
N MET A 441 6.06 -28.68 0.28
CA MET A 441 5.36 -28.40 1.53
C MET A 441 6.31 -27.72 2.50
N GLY A 442 5.94 -26.53 2.98
CA GLY A 442 6.75 -25.74 3.91
C GLY A 442 6.27 -24.30 3.95
N LEU A 443 6.90 -23.46 4.77
CA LEU A 443 6.58 -22.03 4.78
C LEU A 443 7.19 -21.35 3.55
N HIS A 444 6.32 -20.86 2.66
CA HIS A 444 6.69 -20.02 1.53
C HIS A 444 6.23 -18.58 1.76
N ILE A 445 7.16 -17.63 1.60
CA ILE A 445 6.91 -16.19 1.72
C ILE A 445 7.14 -15.56 0.36
N GLN A 446 6.11 -14.90 -0.14
CA GLN A 446 6.12 -14.18 -1.42
C GLN A 446 5.88 -12.69 -1.17
N ARG A 447 6.75 -11.87 -1.75
CA ARG A 447 6.56 -10.41 -1.80
C ARG A 447 5.87 -10.09 -3.12
N CYS A 448 4.64 -9.60 -3.04
CA CYS A 448 3.80 -9.36 -4.20
C CYS A 448 3.52 -7.86 -4.36
N GLY A 449 3.37 -7.42 -5.60
CA GLY A 449 2.95 -6.05 -5.89
C GLY A 449 2.68 -5.83 -7.37
N ILE A 450 2.26 -4.61 -7.70
CA ILE A 450 1.92 -4.20 -9.06
C ILE A 450 3.13 -4.20 -10.01
N LYS A 451 2.88 -4.33 -11.32
CA LYS A 451 3.96 -4.23 -12.33
C LYS A 451 4.52 -2.81 -12.37
N GLU A 452 5.79 -2.67 -12.79
CA GLU A 452 6.47 -1.38 -12.90
C GLU A 452 5.65 -0.34 -13.69
N GLU A 453 4.97 -0.77 -14.76
CA GLU A 453 4.16 0.11 -15.62
C GLU A 453 3.03 0.79 -14.85
N TYR A 454 2.36 0.08 -13.93
CA TYR A 454 1.28 0.61 -13.10
C TYR A 454 1.87 1.46 -11.99
N ALA A 455 2.99 1.00 -11.39
CA ALA A 455 3.67 1.74 -10.35
C ALA A 455 4.04 3.14 -10.82
N ARG A 456 4.67 3.28 -12.00
CA ARG A 456 5.06 4.59 -12.55
C ARG A 456 3.86 5.47 -12.88
N LYS A 457 2.79 4.93 -13.45
CA LYS A 457 1.57 5.68 -13.78
C LYS A 457 0.88 6.23 -12.54
N ILE A 458 0.73 5.39 -11.51
CA ILE A 458 0.09 5.77 -10.25
C ILE A 458 0.98 6.74 -9.47
N ASP A 459 2.29 6.54 -9.45
CA ASP A 459 3.22 7.45 -8.77
C ASP A 459 3.20 8.84 -9.43
N ALA A 460 3.19 8.91 -10.77
CA ALA A 460 3.03 10.17 -11.51
C ALA A 460 1.68 10.85 -11.21
N TYR A 461 0.61 10.07 -11.06
CA TYR A 461 -0.70 10.58 -10.65
C TYR A 461 -0.67 11.17 -9.23
N PHE A 462 -0.01 10.51 -8.28
CA PHE A 462 0.19 11.04 -6.93
C PHE A 462 1.09 12.27 -6.91
N GLU A 463 2.09 12.34 -7.79
CA GLU A 463 2.98 13.48 -7.88
C GLU A 463 2.31 14.70 -8.51
N MET A 464 1.31 14.49 -9.39
CA MET A 464 0.54 15.59 -9.98
C MET A 464 -0.60 16.07 -9.07
N PHE A 465 -1.30 15.14 -8.41
CA PHE A 465 -2.56 15.43 -7.70
C PHE A 465 -2.54 15.13 -6.20
N GLY A 466 -1.42 14.71 -5.64
CA GLY A 466 -1.32 14.35 -4.23
C GLY A 466 -2.15 13.12 -3.87
N TYR A 467 -2.43 12.95 -2.57
CA TYR A 467 -3.22 11.84 -2.04
C TYR A 467 -4.65 12.25 -1.75
N LYS A 468 -5.57 11.28 -1.83
CA LYS A 468 -6.88 11.40 -1.23
C LYS A 468 -6.76 11.36 0.30
N LEU A 469 -7.21 12.43 0.96
CA LEU A 469 -7.11 12.59 2.41
C LEU A 469 -8.46 12.41 3.11
N CYS A 470 -9.54 12.97 2.53
CA CYS A 470 -10.90 12.90 3.05
C CYS A 470 -10.99 13.21 4.56
N THR A 471 -10.34 14.29 4.98
CA THR A 471 -10.23 14.67 6.40
C THR A 471 -10.47 16.17 6.57
N VAL A 472 -10.88 16.57 7.78
CA VAL A 472 -10.99 17.98 8.14
C VAL A 472 -9.65 18.47 8.68
N ALA A 473 -9.01 19.36 7.94
CA ALA A 473 -7.77 20.01 8.34
C ALA A 473 -7.66 21.38 7.67
N THR A 474 -6.71 22.21 8.10
CA THR A 474 -6.42 23.45 7.38
C THR A 474 -5.69 23.10 6.07
N PRO A 475 -6.21 23.49 4.89
CA PRO A 475 -5.56 23.23 3.61
C PRO A 475 -4.15 23.82 3.58
N ASN A 476 -3.18 23.04 3.13
CA ASN A 476 -1.79 23.47 3.00
C ASN A 476 -1.40 23.53 1.52
N ILE A 477 -1.18 24.74 1.03
CA ILE A 477 -0.78 25.00 -0.37
C ILE A 477 0.74 25.12 -0.54
N THR A 478 1.55 24.96 0.51
CA THR A 478 3.02 25.10 0.48
C THR A 478 3.74 23.90 1.09
N SER A 479 3.12 22.71 1.08
CA SER A 479 3.70 21.50 1.68
C SER A 479 4.83 20.88 0.86
N ARG A 480 5.02 21.30 -0.39
CA ARG A 480 6.06 20.82 -1.31
C ARG A 480 6.84 21.98 -1.93
N SER A 481 7.99 21.69 -2.54
CA SER A 481 8.94 22.70 -3.00
C SER A 481 8.55 23.43 -4.30
N ASN A 482 7.97 22.73 -5.28
CA ASN A 482 7.71 23.28 -6.62
C ASN A 482 6.22 23.47 -6.91
N TRP A 483 5.36 22.53 -6.49
CA TRP A 483 3.92 22.69 -6.62
C TRP A 483 3.13 21.93 -5.56
N ASN A 484 1.92 22.42 -5.32
CA ASN A 484 0.92 21.76 -4.50
C ASN A 484 -0.42 21.74 -5.22
N PHE A 485 -0.93 20.54 -5.47
CA PHE A 485 -2.35 20.36 -5.77
C PHE A 485 -3.18 20.37 -4.49
N ILE A 486 -4.30 21.10 -4.50
CA ILE A 486 -5.28 21.14 -3.42
C ILE A 486 -6.69 21.03 -3.99
N LYS A 487 -7.55 20.23 -3.34
CA LYS A 487 -8.98 20.16 -3.60
C LYS A 487 -9.75 19.96 -2.30
N THR A 488 -10.77 20.78 -2.09
CA THR A 488 -11.62 20.76 -0.89
C THR A 488 -13.08 20.47 -1.23
N ILE A 489 -13.88 20.25 -0.20
CA ILE A 489 -15.33 20.29 -0.27
C ILE A 489 -15.78 21.33 0.75
N GLU A 490 -16.52 22.36 0.29
CA GLU A 490 -16.99 23.47 1.12
C GLU A 490 -15.87 24.13 1.94
N VAL A 491 -14.87 24.70 1.26
CA VAL A 491 -13.77 25.37 1.96
C VAL A 491 -14.24 26.54 2.83
N ASN A 492 -13.65 26.61 4.03
CA ASN A 492 -13.83 27.71 4.97
C ASN A 492 -12.70 28.72 4.79
N ILE A 493 -13.06 29.91 4.29
CA ILE A 493 -12.14 31.03 4.05
C ILE A 493 -12.61 32.22 4.88
N LEU A 494 -11.68 32.87 5.58
CA LEU A 494 -11.90 34.13 6.30
C LEU A 494 -11.01 35.20 5.70
N GLY A 495 -11.57 36.33 5.27
CA GLY A 495 -10.82 37.45 4.70
C GLY A 495 -11.71 38.65 4.45
N ASP A 496 -11.10 39.82 4.31
CA ASP A 496 -11.79 41.07 3.91
C ASP A 496 -11.83 41.15 2.38
N ILE A 497 -12.74 40.35 1.79
CA ILE A 497 -12.86 40.14 0.35
C ILE A 497 -14.34 40.35 -0.03
N PRO A 498 -14.65 41.05 -1.14
CA PRO A 498 -16.02 41.15 -1.65
C PRO A 498 -16.68 39.78 -1.81
N GLU A 499 -17.96 39.64 -1.45
CA GLU A 499 -18.65 38.34 -1.39
C GLU A 499 -18.59 37.56 -2.72
N ASP A 500 -18.73 38.26 -3.86
CA ASP A 500 -18.65 37.64 -5.19
C ASP A 500 -17.27 37.01 -5.46
N ASP A 501 -16.19 37.65 -5.01
CA ASP A 501 -14.83 37.12 -5.14
C ASP A 501 -14.56 36.02 -4.13
N MET A 502 -15.10 36.15 -2.92
CA MET A 502 -15.03 35.12 -1.89
C MET A 502 -15.68 33.82 -2.39
N GLN A 503 -16.84 33.91 -3.04
CA GLN A 503 -17.51 32.74 -3.62
C GLN A 503 -16.68 32.12 -4.76
N ARG A 504 -16.17 32.92 -5.69
CA ARG A 504 -15.29 32.42 -6.77
C ARG A 504 -14.01 31.78 -6.22
N LEU A 505 -13.43 32.34 -5.16
CA LEU A 505 -12.26 31.78 -4.50
C LEU A 505 -12.60 30.44 -3.82
N LYS A 506 -13.75 30.33 -3.13
CA LYS A 506 -14.24 29.07 -2.59
C LYS A 506 -14.44 28.02 -3.70
N ASP A 507 -15.03 28.43 -4.82
CA ASP A 507 -15.26 27.56 -5.98
C ASP A 507 -13.94 27.07 -6.60
N LEU A 508 -12.89 27.89 -6.62
CA LEU A 508 -11.55 27.50 -7.06
C LEU A 508 -10.97 26.37 -6.20
N PHE A 509 -10.98 26.52 -4.87
CA PHE A 509 -10.50 25.48 -3.96
C PHE A 509 -11.35 24.20 -4.04
N ASN A 510 -12.68 24.34 -4.19
CA ASN A 510 -13.60 23.21 -4.29
C ASN A 510 -13.50 22.48 -5.66
N GLY A 511 -13.20 23.21 -6.74
CA GLY A 511 -12.91 22.65 -8.07
C GLY A 511 -11.57 21.92 -8.12
N GLY A 512 -10.60 22.42 -7.34
CA GLY A 512 -9.26 21.87 -7.21
C GLY A 512 -8.31 22.44 -8.25
N PHE A 513 -7.13 22.84 -7.80
CA PHE A 513 -6.13 23.52 -8.64
C PHE A 513 -4.71 23.25 -8.14
N THR A 514 -3.73 23.48 -9.00
CA THR A 514 -2.30 23.39 -8.67
C THR A 514 -1.73 24.78 -8.44
N VAL A 515 -1.10 24.94 -7.28
CA VAL A 515 -0.34 26.13 -6.90
C VAL A 515 1.14 25.86 -7.14
N TRP A 516 1.78 26.66 -7.99
CA TRP A 516 3.20 26.59 -8.33
C TRP A 516 3.99 27.58 -7.48
N HIS A 517 5.11 27.15 -6.91
CA HIS A 517 5.96 27.98 -6.03
C HIS A 517 7.15 28.60 -6.76
N ASN A 518 7.45 28.09 -7.95
CA ASN A 518 8.52 28.60 -8.78
C ASN A 518 7.97 28.97 -10.17
N PRO A 519 7.89 30.27 -10.50
CA PRO A 519 7.42 30.71 -11.80
C PRO A 519 8.28 30.27 -12.98
N SER A 520 9.58 29.97 -12.77
CA SER A 520 10.47 29.55 -13.87
C SER A 520 10.24 28.11 -14.33
N THR A 521 9.59 27.29 -13.50
CA THR A 521 9.25 25.88 -13.79
C THR A 521 7.73 25.68 -13.84
N TYR A 522 6.98 26.74 -14.17
CA TYR A 522 5.53 26.67 -14.32
C TYR A 522 5.14 25.62 -15.36
N LEU A 523 4.23 24.72 -14.99
CA LEU A 523 3.78 23.56 -15.80
C LEU A 523 4.84 22.48 -16.07
N ASP A 524 6.00 22.54 -15.43
CA ASP A 524 7.05 21.53 -15.56
C ASP A 524 7.00 20.51 -14.40
N TYR A 525 6.26 19.42 -14.61
CA TYR A 525 6.18 18.29 -13.67
C TYR A 525 7.41 17.38 -13.68
N SER A 526 8.43 17.65 -14.52
CA SER A 526 9.68 16.88 -14.50
C SER A 526 10.61 17.28 -13.35
N GLN A 527 10.34 18.42 -12.69
CA GLN A 527 11.11 18.90 -11.56
C GLN A 527 10.87 18.05 -10.30
N THR A 528 11.89 17.91 -9.46
CA THR A 528 11.74 17.23 -8.17
C THR A 528 10.89 18.07 -7.22
N ASN A 529 9.80 17.52 -6.68
CA ASN A 529 8.89 18.23 -5.80
C ASN A 529 8.94 17.65 -4.39
N ASN A 530 9.97 18.07 -3.65
CA ASN A 530 10.26 17.59 -2.30
C ASN A 530 9.31 18.16 -1.27
#